data_AF-A0A7S3RU08-F1
#
_entry.id   AF-A0A7S3RU08-F1
#
_cell.length_a   1.000
_cell.length_b   1.000
_cell.length_c   1.000
_cell.angle_alpha   90.00
_cell.angle_beta   90.00
_cell.angle_gamma   90.00
#
_symmetry.space_group_name_H-M   'P 1'
#
loop_
_entity.id
_entity.type
_entity.pdbx_description
1 polymer ?
#
loop_
_entity_poly.entity_id
_entity_poly.type
_entity_poly.pdbx_seq_one_letter_code
_entity_poly.pdbx_strand_id
1 'polypeptide(L)'
;GSASARWKVRPPLSAERREAVRDRSRRDRRRTAVLRARTAARGGITTEAWHAKRFEMATLFRIARRYDGMRLPWRASDRAPSSAVRACAERCTIHDASYLRMLLLQGAGDGLLSVLGQVTDAPRAALRRLLGEGGAARELPCTLHQLGAWPLGAIAPVRLLCLAGGGEPCA
;
A
#
# COMPACT_ATOMS: atom_id res chain seq x y z
N GLY A 1 55.31 -7.17 38.59
CA GLY A 1 55.18 -5.83 37.99
C GLY A 1 53.83 -5.74 37.29
N SER A 2 53.00 -4.78 37.67
CA SER A 2 51.61 -4.60 37.19
C SER A 2 51.57 -4.04 35.76
N ALA A 3 50.84 -4.70 34.86
CA ALA A 3 50.59 -4.22 33.50
C ALA A 3 49.42 -3.23 33.51
N SER A 4 49.68 -1.95 33.27
CA SER A 4 48.63 -0.94 33.17
C SER A 4 47.93 -0.99 31.81
N ALA A 5 46.61 -1.19 31.83
CA ALA A 5 45.78 -1.11 30.63
C ALA A 5 45.67 0.36 30.19
N ARG A 6 46.42 0.74 29.15
CA ARG A 6 46.31 2.05 28.51
C ARG A 6 45.03 2.11 27.68
N TRP A 7 44.00 2.80 28.19
CA TRP A 7 42.82 3.16 27.41
C TRP A 7 43.26 4.05 26.23
N LYS A 8 43.16 3.54 25.00
CA LYS A 8 43.36 4.37 23.80
C LYS A 8 42.18 5.33 23.67
N VAL A 9 42.32 6.53 24.21
CA VAL A 9 41.38 7.63 23.96
C VAL A 9 41.50 7.97 22.48
N ARG A 10 40.43 7.77 21.71
CA ARG A 10 40.42 8.19 20.31
C ARG A 10 40.57 9.72 20.28
N PRO A 11 41.48 10.26 19.45
CA PRO A 11 41.63 11.70 19.35
C PRO A 11 40.32 12.35 18.87
N PRO A 12 40.01 13.57 19.33
CA PRO A 12 38.84 14.30 18.87
C PRO A 12 38.89 14.45 17.34
N LEU A 13 37.76 14.22 16.67
CA LEU A 13 37.62 14.44 15.23
C LEU A 13 37.97 15.90 14.88
N SER A 14 38.64 16.12 13.74
CA SER A 14 38.90 17.46 13.20
C SER A 14 37.61 18.21 12.89
N ALA A 15 37.64 19.54 12.85
CA ALA A 15 36.48 20.38 12.57
C ALA A 15 35.81 20.00 11.24
N GLU A 16 36.59 19.76 10.17
CA GLU A 16 36.09 19.31 8.88
C GLU A 16 35.43 17.92 8.93
N ARG A 17 36.00 16.97 9.68
CA ARG A 17 35.36 15.66 9.90
C ARG A 17 34.12 15.79 10.77
N ARG A 18 34.07 16.74 11.71
CA ARG A 18 32.88 17.07 12.50
C ARG A 18 31.81 17.72 11.64
N GLU A 19 32.15 18.56 10.67
CA GLU A 19 31.26 19.18 9.68
C GLU A 19 30.68 18.11 8.72
N ALA A 20 31.54 17.24 8.18
CA ALA A 20 31.13 16.13 7.31
C ALA A 20 30.29 15.06 8.03
N VAL A 21 30.46 14.91 9.34
CA VAL A 21 29.64 14.03 10.20
C VAL A 21 28.43 14.77 10.79
N ARG A 22 28.46 16.10 10.88
CA ARG A 22 27.39 16.97 11.39
C ARG A 22 26.11 16.75 10.63
N ASP A 23 26.19 16.62 9.31
CA ASP A 23 25.03 16.36 8.46
C ASP A 23 24.44 14.96 8.58
N ARG A 24 25.11 14.05 9.29
CA ARG A 24 24.69 12.64 9.32
C ARG A 24 24.95 11.96 10.65
N SER A 25 24.80 12.69 11.76
CA SER A 25 24.67 12.07 13.08
C SER A 25 23.62 10.96 13.02
N ARG A 26 23.92 9.80 13.61
CA ARG A 26 22.96 8.69 13.72
C ARG A 26 21.64 9.16 14.35
N ARG A 27 21.70 10.16 15.23
CA ARG A 27 20.53 10.80 15.84
C ARG A 27 19.70 11.56 14.79
N ASP A 28 20.35 12.32 13.93
CA ASP A 28 19.68 13.10 12.88
C ASP A 28 19.06 12.23 11.79
N ARG A 29 19.74 11.14 11.41
CA ARG A 29 19.18 10.12 10.49
C ARG A 29 17.96 9.38 11.05
N ARG A 30 17.74 9.42 12.38
CA ARG A 30 16.62 8.79 13.08
C ARG A 30 15.49 9.78 13.42
N ARG A 31 15.65 11.08 13.10
CA ARG A 31 14.57 12.06 13.27
C ARG A 31 13.36 11.64 12.46
N THR A 32 12.18 11.78 13.05
CA THR A 32 10.91 11.40 12.44
C THR A 32 10.71 12.05 11.07
N ALA A 33 11.10 13.32 10.92
CA ALA A 33 11.00 14.04 9.64
C ALA A 33 11.83 13.38 8.53
N VAL A 34 13.06 12.95 8.82
CA VAL A 34 13.95 12.28 7.85
C VAL A 34 13.40 10.90 7.47
N LEU A 35 12.86 10.17 8.45
CA LEU A 35 12.23 8.87 8.18
C LEU A 35 10.97 9.02 7.32
N ARG A 36 10.12 10.01 7.61
CA ARG A 36 8.93 10.33 6.80
C ARG A 36 9.31 10.72 5.36
N ALA A 37 10.32 11.59 5.20
CA ALA A 37 10.81 11.99 3.88
C ALA A 37 11.34 10.80 3.07
N ARG A 38 12.06 9.88 3.71
CA ARG A 38 12.55 8.64 3.06
C ARG A 38 11.43 7.68 2.67
N THR A 39 10.42 7.53 3.53
CA THR A 39 9.22 6.74 3.23
C THR A 39 8.46 7.33 2.05
N ALA A 40 8.24 8.65 2.05
CA ALA A 40 7.57 9.36 0.95
C ALA A 40 8.34 9.22 -0.38
N ALA A 41 9.67 9.40 -0.36
CA ALA A 41 10.53 9.28 -1.55
C ALA A 41 10.53 7.87 -2.16
N ARG A 42 10.22 6.84 -1.37
CA ARG A 42 10.14 5.44 -1.83
C ARG A 42 8.73 5.00 -2.20
N GLY A 43 7.73 5.87 -2.06
CA GLY A 43 6.32 5.50 -2.27
C GLY A 43 5.78 4.51 -1.23
N GLY A 44 6.32 4.51 -0.01
CA GLY A 44 5.82 3.67 1.09
C GLY A 44 4.45 4.11 1.59
N ILE A 45 3.72 3.20 2.23
CA ILE A 45 2.45 3.51 2.90
C ILE A 45 2.66 4.48 4.08
N THR A 46 1.66 5.30 4.40
CA THR A 46 1.76 6.33 5.45
C THR A 46 2.07 5.75 6.83
N THR A 47 1.63 4.53 7.09
CA THR A 47 1.80 3.77 8.34
C THR A 47 3.08 2.94 8.39
N GLU A 48 3.96 3.01 7.39
CA GLU A 48 5.15 2.15 7.25
C GLU A 48 6.01 2.16 8.53
N ALA A 49 6.22 3.32 9.15
CA ALA A 49 7.02 3.44 10.36
C ALA A 49 6.42 2.72 11.58
N TRP A 50 5.10 2.62 11.66
CA TRP A 50 4.41 1.86 12.71
C TRP A 50 4.54 0.36 12.45
N HIS A 51 4.35 -0.05 11.19
CA HIS A 51 4.49 -1.44 10.77
C HIS A 51 5.92 -1.96 10.94
N ALA A 52 6.93 -1.20 10.52
CA ALA A 52 8.33 -1.60 10.60
C ALA A 52 8.86 -1.81 12.04
N LYS A 53 8.10 -1.37 13.06
CA LYS A 53 8.42 -1.65 14.47
C LYS A 53 7.86 -2.98 14.98
N ARG A 54 6.85 -3.54 14.30
CA ARG A 54 6.06 -4.70 14.75
C ARG A 54 6.13 -5.89 13.79
N PHE A 55 6.47 -5.61 12.54
CA PHE A 55 6.49 -6.58 11.46
C PHE A 55 7.83 -6.54 10.75
N GLU A 56 8.24 -7.71 10.28
CA GLU A 56 9.21 -7.83 9.20
C GLU A 56 8.60 -7.20 7.94
N MET A 57 9.37 -6.33 7.29
CA MET A 57 8.91 -5.57 6.12
C MET A 57 9.52 -6.15 4.85
N ALA A 58 8.68 -6.42 3.84
CA ALA A 58 9.11 -6.88 2.52
C ALA A 58 8.76 -5.86 1.45
N THR A 59 9.58 -5.77 0.39
CA THR A 59 9.25 -4.97 -0.79
C THR A 59 8.46 -5.82 -1.78
N LEU A 60 7.18 -5.49 -1.98
CA LEU A 60 6.25 -6.19 -2.88
C LEU A 60 5.97 -5.35 -4.14
N PHE A 61 5.32 -5.96 -5.15
CA PHE A 61 4.85 -5.30 -6.38
C PHE A 61 5.95 -4.58 -7.18
N ARG A 62 7.14 -5.20 -7.33
CA ARG A 62 8.18 -4.68 -8.24
C ARG A 62 7.73 -4.92 -9.68
N ILE A 63 7.37 -3.85 -10.40
CA ILE A 63 6.89 -3.92 -11.78
C ILE A 63 7.89 -3.20 -12.70
N ALA A 64 8.59 -3.98 -13.53
CA ALA A 64 9.60 -3.52 -14.49
C ALA A 64 10.74 -2.64 -13.91
N ARG A 65 11.66 -2.19 -14.76
CA ARG A 65 12.89 -1.45 -14.35
C ARG A 65 12.66 -0.09 -13.68
N ARG A 66 11.40 0.38 -13.57
CA ARG A 66 11.06 1.73 -13.13
C ARG A 66 10.32 1.79 -11.80
N TYR A 67 9.69 0.70 -11.35
CA TYR A 67 8.95 0.66 -10.11
C TYR A 67 9.65 -0.25 -9.09
N ASP A 68 10.35 0.37 -8.13
CA ASP A 68 11.12 -0.32 -7.09
C ASP A 68 10.25 -1.09 -6.08
N GLY A 69 8.93 -1.09 -6.26
CA GLY A 69 7.97 -1.77 -5.41
C GLY A 69 7.55 -0.93 -4.21
N MET A 70 6.77 -1.53 -3.33
CA MET A 70 6.25 -0.91 -2.11
C MET A 70 6.60 -1.76 -0.89
N ARG A 71 7.08 -1.13 0.19
CA ARG A 71 7.38 -1.83 1.43
C ARG A 71 6.10 -2.07 2.22
N LEU A 72 5.79 -3.34 2.47
CA LEU A 72 4.59 -3.78 3.17
C LEU A 72 4.94 -4.72 4.34
N PRO A 73 4.08 -4.82 5.36
CA PRO A 73 4.23 -5.80 6.44
C PRO A 73 4.13 -7.22 5.88
N TRP A 74 5.12 -8.07 6.17
CA TRP A 74 5.14 -9.47 5.72
C TRP A 74 4.75 -10.43 6.84
N ARG A 75 5.43 -10.35 7.98
CA ARG A 75 5.23 -11.24 9.12
C ARG A 75 5.36 -10.48 10.43
N ALA A 76 4.51 -10.77 11.40
CA ALA A 76 4.65 -10.21 12.76
C ALA A 76 5.93 -10.75 13.41
N SER A 77 6.74 -9.86 14.00
CA SER A 77 8.04 -10.24 14.55
C SER A 77 7.92 -11.06 15.85
N ASP A 78 6.82 -10.87 16.59
CA ASP A 78 6.62 -11.39 17.95
C ASP A 78 5.46 -12.40 18.07
N ARG A 79 4.79 -12.73 16.96
CA ARG A 79 3.56 -13.53 16.97
C ARG A 79 3.64 -14.76 16.07
N ALA A 80 3.19 -15.90 16.61
CA ALA A 80 3.05 -17.12 15.83
C ALA A 80 1.87 -17.01 14.84
N PRO A 81 1.94 -17.64 13.65
CA PRO A 81 0.84 -17.64 12.68
C PRO A 81 -0.49 -18.13 13.26
N SER A 82 -0.45 -19.13 14.16
CA SER A 82 -1.64 -19.65 14.85
C SER A 82 -2.36 -18.59 15.68
N SER A 83 -1.63 -17.62 16.24
CA SER A 83 -2.24 -16.51 16.99
C SER A 83 -3.06 -15.59 16.08
N ALA A 84 -2.65 -15.41 14.82
CA ALA A 84 -3.40 -14.62 13.85
C ALA A 84 -4.68 -15.36 13.43
N VAL A 85 -4.62 -16.67 13.19
CA VAL A 85 -5.79 -17.49 12.87
C VAL A 85 -6.80 -17.45 14.01
N ARG A 86 -6.35 -17.64 15.25
CA ARG A 86 -7.21 -17.56 16.44
C ARG A 86 -7.81 -16.16 16.60
N ALA A 87 -7.04 -15.11 16.35
CA ALA A 87 -7.55 -13.74 16.41
C ALA A 87 -8.60 -13.47 15.32
N CYS A 88 -8.48 -14.04 14.12
CA CYS A 88 -9.52 -13.95 13.10
C CYS A 88 -10.80 -14.71 13.48
N ALA A 89 -10.68 -15.84 14.18
CA ALA A 89 -11.83 -16.67 14.56
C ALA A 89 -12.57 -16.17 15.82
N GLU A 90 -11.82 -15.75 16.85
CA GLU A 90 -12.36 -15.45 18.18
C GLU A 90 -12.33 -13.96 18.53
N ARG A 91 -11.66 -13.13 17.73
CA ARG A 91 -11.41 -11.70 18.02
C ARG A 91 -11.55 -10.86 16.75
N CYS A 92 -10.92 -9.69 16.72
CA CYS A 92 -10.82 -8.84 15.54
C CYS A 92 -9.38 -8.77 15.03
N THR A 93 -9.26 -8.61 13.71
CA THR A 93 -8.02 -8.28 13.03
C THR A 93 -8.21 -7.03 12.20
N ILE A 94 -7.21 -6.16 12.19
CA ILE A 94 -7.19 -4.93 11.40
C ILE A 94 -6.03 -5.05 10.43
N HIS A 95 -6.31 -4.79 9.16
CA HIS A 95 -5.34 -4.84 8.07
C HIS A 95 -5.26 -3.49 7.39
N ASP A 96 -4.04 -3.00 7.15
CA ASP A 96 -3.82 -1.79 6.36
C ASP A 96 -3.77 -2.12 4.86
N ALA A 97 -4.85 -1.78 4.16
CA ALA A 97 -5.01 -1.99 2.72
C ALA A 97 -4.69 -0.73 1.88
N SER A 98 -3.96 0.25 2.42
CA SER A 98 -3.66 1.52 1.73
C SER A 98 -2.84 1.36 0.43
N TYR A 99 -2.34 0.17 0.15
CA TYR A 99 -1.69 -0.17 -1.12
C TYR A 99 -2.68 -0.33 -2.28
N LEU A 100 -3.97 -0.54 -2.02
CA LEU A 100 -4.99 -0.56 -3.06
C LEU A 100 -5.17 0.85 -3.62
N ARG A 101 -5.11 0.96 -4.94
CA ARG A 101 -5.33 2.23 -5.65
C ARG A 101 -6.74 2.25 -6.23
N MET A 102 -7.40 3.39 -6.08
CA MET A 102 -8.74 3.61 -6.63
C MET A 102 -8.63 4.42 -7.92
N LEU A 103 -9.39 4.01 -8.93
CA LEU A 103 -9.60 4.78 -10.15
C LEU A 103 -11.06 5.22 -10.15
N LEU A 104 -11.28 6.53 -10.20
CA LEU A 104 -12.62 7.09 -10.29
C LEU A 104 -13.01 7.20 -11.76
N LEU A 105 -14.11 6.54 -12.13
CA LEU A 105 -14.72 6.66 -13.45
C LEU A 105 -15.99 7.49 -13.33
N GLN A 106 -16.14 8.48 -14.19
CA GLN A 106 -17.30 9.38 -14.23
C GLN A 106 -17.83 9.47 -15.66
N GLY A 107 -19.15 9.42 -15.80
CA GLY A 107 -19.83 9.48 -17.09
C GLY A 107 -21.27 8.99 -16.99
N ALA A 108 -21.96 8.99 -18.14
CA ALA A 108 -23.31 8.45 -18.23
C ALA A 108 -23.34 6.94 -17.94
N GLY A 109 -24.39 6.46 -17.27
CA GLY A 109 -24.52 5.07 -16.85
C GLY A 109 -24.37 4.07 -18.01
N ASP A 110 -25.00 4.35 -19.16
CA ASP A 110 -24.88 3.50 -20.35
C ASP A 110 -23.47 3.48 -20.95
N GLY A 111 -22.77 4.61 -20.91
CA GLY A 111 -21.38 4.71 -21.36
C GLY A 111 -20.44 3.88 -20.47
N LEU A 112 -20.59 4.01 -19.15
CA LEU A 112 -19.84 3.22 -18.17
C LEU A 112 -20.14 1.72 -18.32
N LEU A 113 -21.41 1.36 -18.46
CA LEU A 113 -21.83 -0.03 -18.70
C LEU A 113 -21.20 -0.62 -19.96
N SER A 114 -21.15 0.17 -21.05
CA SER A 114 -20.55 -0.25 -22.31
C SER A 114 -19.05 -0.52 -22.17
N VAL A 115 -18.31 0.41 -21.55
CA VAL A 115 -16.85 0.27 -21.36
C VAL A 115 -16.55 -0.89 -20.41
N LEU A 116 -17.18 -0.94 -19.24
CA LEU A 116 -16.96 -1.99 -18.26
C LEU A 116 -17.30 -3.38 -18.82
N GLY A 117 -18.35 -3.49 -19.64
CA GLY A 117 -18.70 -4.76 -20.29
C GLY A 117 -17.69 -5.26 -21.33
N GLN A 118 -16.79 -4.40 -21.83
CA GLN A 118 -15.76 -4.77 -22.80
C GLN A 118 -14.41 -5.10 -22.16
N VAL A 119 -14.18 -4.62 -20.93
CA VAL A 119 -12.90 -4.75 -20.22
C VAL A 119 -13.00 -5.58 -18.95
N THR A 120 -14.18 -6.07 -18.58
CA THR A 120 -14.36 -6.93 -17.40
C THR A 120 -15.09 -8.22 -17.76
N ASP A 121 -14.87 -9.25 -16.94
CA ASP A 121 -15.61 -10.52 -16.99
C ASP A 121 -16.98 -10.45 -16.29
N ALA A 122 -17.34 -9.29 -15.75
CA ALA A 122 -18.59 -9.10 -15.03
C ALA A 122 -19.82 -9.21 -15.96
N PRO A 123 -20.83 -10.03 -15.59
CA PRO A 123 -22.06 -10.11 -16.37
C PRO A 123 -22.72 -8.74 -16.50
N ARG A 124 -23.21 -8.41 -17.70
CA ARG A 124 -23.86 -7.11 -17.97
C ARG A 124 -25.03 -6.81 -17.02
N ALA A 125 -25.76 -7.84 -16.60
CA ALA A 125 -26.82 -7.71 -15.60
C ALA A 125 -26.28 -7.29 -14.22
N ALA A 126 -25.14 -7.82 -13.79
CA ALA A 126 -24.49 -7.43 -12.54
C ALA A 126 -23.97 -5.98 -12.60
N LEU A 127 -23.36 -5.59 -13.72
CA LEU A 127 -22.93 -4.20 -13.95
C LEU A 127 -24.11 -3.22 -13.92
N ARG A 128 -25.25 -3.56 -14.54
CA ARG A 128 -26.48 -2.76 -14.45
C ARG A 128 -26.99 -2.63 -13.03
N ARG A 129 -26.96 -3.70 -12.23
CA ARG A 129 -27.36 -3.67 -10.81
C ARG A 129 -26.41 -2.83 -9.97
N LEU A 130 -25.12 -2.82 -10.29
CA LEU A 130 -24.12 -1.98 -9.63
C LEU A 130 -24.35 -0.50 -9.94
N LEU A 131 -24.61 -0.15 -11.20
CA LEU A 131 -24.77 1.24 -11.66
C LEU A 131 -26.19 1.81 -11.50
N GLY A 132 -27.19 0.97 -11.26
CA GLY A 132 -28.60 1.37 -11.19
C GLY A 132 -28.99 2.09 -9.90
N GLU A 133 -30.13 2.78 -9.96
CA GLU A 133 -30.72 3.48 -8.81
C GLU A 133 -31.10 2.48 -7.70
N GLY A 134 -30.67 2.75 -6.47
CA GLY A 134 -30.95 1.89 -5.31
C GLY A 134 -29.84 0.91 -4.91
N GLY A 135 -28.75 0.81 -5.68
CA GLY A 135 -27.45 0.30 -5.20
C GLY A 135 -27.49 -1.01 -4.39
N ALA A 136 -28.26 -2.01 -4.82
CA ALA A 136 -28.39 -3.28 -4.09
C ALA A 136 -27.05 -4.02 -3.95
N ALA A 137 -26.15 -3.85 -4.92
CA ALA A 137 -24.76 -4.27 -4.83
C ALA A 137 -23.88 -3.01 -4.72
N ARG A 138 -23.24 -2.80 -3.56
CA ARG A 138 -22.26 -1.71 -3.39
C ARG A 138 -20.90 -2.03 -4.03
N GLU A 139 -20.68 -3.30 -4.32
CA GLU A 139 -19.41 -3.82 -4.76
C GLU A 139 -19.58 -5.02 -5.69
N LEU A 140 -18.75 -5.08 -6.73
CA LEU A 140 -18.69 -6.19 -7.66
C LEU A 140 -17.23 -6.59 -7.89
N PRO A 141 -16.78 -7.75 -7.36
CA PRO A 141 -15.48 -8.30 -7.72
C PRO A 141 -15.51 -8.85 -9.14
N CYS A 142 -14.50 -8.52 -9.93
CA CYS A 142 -14.35 -8.99 -11.31
C CYS A 142 -12.88 -8.97 -11.73
N THR A 143 -12.57 -9.50 -12.90
CA THR A 143 -11.24 -9.44 -13.50
C THR A 143 -11.23 -8.38 -14.59
N LEU A 144 -10.19 -7.55 -14.62
CA LEU A 144 -9.92 -6.61 -15.69
C LEU A 144 -9.17 -7.33 -16.82
N HIS A 145 -9.62 -7.12 -18.05
CA HIS A 145 -9.07 -7.68 -19.28
C HIS A 145 -8.62 -6.55 -20.22
N GLN A 146 -7.71 -6.91 -21.12
CA GLN A 146 -7.50 -6.11 -22.32
C GLN A 146 -8.80 -6.00 -23.12
N LEU A 147 -8.97 -4.90 -23.82
CA LEU A 147 -10.19 -4.60 -24.57
C LEU A 147 -10.55 -5.73 -25.54
N GLY A 148 -11.72 -6.34 -25.37
CA GLY A 148 -12.22 -7.41 -26.24
C GLY A 148 -11.45 -8.73 -26.15
N ALA A 149 -10.53 -8.88 -25.19
CA ALA A 149 -9.68 -10.06 -25.08
C ALA A 149 -10.30 -11.21 -24.27
N TRP A 150 -11.41 -10.99 -23.56
CA TRP A 150 -12.08 -12.03 -22.75
C TRP A 150 -12.43 -13.27 -23.62
N PRO A 151 -12.09 -14.51 -23.20
CA PRO A 151 -11.59 -14.91 -21.87
C PRO A 151 -10.07 -14.82 -21.65
N LEU A 152 -9.31 -14.46 -22.67
CA LEU A 152 -7.86 -14.25 -22.60
C LEU A 152 -7.53 -12.81 -22.15
N GLY A 153 -6.23 -12.47 -22.11
CA GLY A 153 -5.78 -11.10 -21.85
C GLY A 153 -6.13 -10.56 -20.46
N ALA A 154 -6.24 -11.43 -19.45
CA ALA A 154 -6.45 -11.01 -18.06
C ALA A 154 -5.28 -10.13 -17.57
N ILE A 155 -5.61 -8.99 -16.97
CA ILE A 155 -4.65 -8.02 -16.44
C ILE A 155 -4.54 -8.18 -14.93
N ALA A 156 -5.66 -8.01 -14.20
CA ALA A 156 -5.67 -8.03 -12.75
C ALA A 156 -7.08 -8.22 -12.18
N PRO A 157 -7.21 -8.80 -10.98
CA PRO A 157 -8.47 -8.74 -10.23
C PRO A 157 -8.73 -7.31 -9.77
N VAL A 158 -9.98 -6.87 -9.91
CA VAL A 158 -10.45 -5.55 -9.51
C VAL A 158 -11.77 -5.66 -8.74
N ARG A 159 -12.10 -4.61 -7.97
CA ARG A 159 -13.37 -4.51 -7.26
C ARG A 159 -14.01 -3.21 -7.71
N LEU A 160 -15.15 -3.31 -8.38
CA LEU A 160 -15.91 -2.16 -8.82
C LEU A 160 -16.81 -1.70 -7.68
N LEU A 161 -16.80 -0.41 -7.39
CA LEU A 161 -17.62 0.22 -6.36
C LEU A 161 -18.47 1.30 -7.02
N CYS A 162 -19.77 1.30 -6.76
CA CYS A 162 -20.63 2.40 -7.17
C CYS A 162 -20.74 3.40 -6.03
N LEU A 163 -20.30 4.62 -6.29
CA LEU A 163 -20.57 5.74 -5.40
C LEU A 163 -21.98 6.24 -5.73
N ALA A 164 -22.96 5.88 -4.89
CA ALA A 164 -24.28 6.47 -5.00
C ALA A 164 -24.12 7.99 -4.83
N GLY A 165 -24.40 8.74 -5.90
CA GLY A 165 -24.46 10.19 -5.80
C GLY A 165 -25.62 10.55 -4.89
N GLY A 166 -25.35 11.22 -3.77
CA GLY A 166 -26.36 12.03 -3.08
C GLY A 166 -26.67 13.30 -3.87
N GLY A 167 -26.80 13.18 -5.19
CA GLY A 167 -27.11 14.26 -6.11
C GLY A 167 -28.58 14.20 -6.45
N GLU A 168 -29.31 15.23 -6.01
CA GLU A 168 -30.60 15.61 -6.58
C GLU A 168 -30.58 15.42 -8.11
N PRO A 169 -31.67 14.91 -8.70
CA PRO A 169 -31.77 14.81 -10.14
C PRO A 169 -31.54 16.20 -10.74
N CYS A 170 -30.56 16.33 -11.63
CA CYS A 170 -30.50 17.51 -12.50
C CYS A 170 -31.75 17.45 -13.38
N ALA A 171 -32.65 18.40 -13.16
CA ALA A 171 -33.85 18.66 -13.94
C ALA A 171 -33.54 18.90 -15.42
#